data_AF-A0A6B3AUL8-F1
#
_entry.id   AF-A0A6B3AUL8-F1
#
_cell.length_a   1.000
_cell.length_b   1.000
_cell.length_c   1.000
_cell.angle_alpha   90.00
_cell.angle_beta   90.00
_cell.angle_gamma   90.00
#
_symmetry.space_group_name_H-M   'P 1'
#
loop_
_entity.id
_entity.type
_entity.pdbx_description
1 polymer ?
#
loop_
_entity_poly.entity_id
_entity_poly.type
_entity_poly.pdbx_seq_one_letter_code
_entity_poly.pdbx_strand_id
1 'polypeptide(L)' 'MADDLDLSDFTAGEKVRMAGLIARMAKRGLADDGTGRVDLSDLQRRFERIENQARRRKEQGK' A
#
# COMPACT_ATOMS: atom_id res chain seq x y z
N MET A 1 -4.40 -12.38 -0.89
CA MET A 1 -2.99 -12.57 -0.45
C MET A 1 -2.44 -11.27 0.14
N ALA A 2 -3.11 -10.80 1.19
CA ALA A 2 -2.57 -9.95 2.25
C ALA A 2 -3.04 -10.46 3.62
N ASP A 3 -3.67 -11.65 3.65
CA ASP A 3 -4.41 -12.21 4.78
C ASP A 3 -3.53 -12.54 6.00
N ASP A 4 -2.22 -12.41 5.87
CA ASP A 4 -1.26 -12.71 6.93
C ASP A 4 -0.51 -11.47 7.45
N LEU A 5 -0.74 -10.26 6.93
CA LEU A 5 -0.11 -9.03 7.46
C LEU A 5 -1.11 -8.25 8.29
N ASP A 6 -0.82 -8.08 9.58
CA ASP A 6 -1.58 -7.20 10.45
C ASP A 6 -1.00 -5.78 10.44
N LEU A 7 -1.81 -4.78 10.81
CA LEU A 7 -1.32 -3.41 11.00
C LEU A 7 -0.14 -3.36 11.99
N SER A 8 -0.05 -4.27 12.95
CA SER A 8 1.08 -4.37 13.89
C SER A 8 2.42 -4.76 13.25
N ASP A 9 2.43 -5.45 12.10
CA ASP A 9 3.66 -5.86 11.38
C ASP A 9 4.37 -4.69 10.65
N PHE A 10 3.66 -3.56 10.52
CA PHE A 10 4.17 -2.36 9.88
C PHE A 10 4.78 -1.40 10.91
N THR A 11 5.92 -0.82 10.53
CA THR A 11 6.52 0.28 11.29
C THR A 11 5.67 1.55 11.18
N ALA A 12 5.81 2.47 12.13
CA ALA A 12 5.09 3.76 12.09
C ALA A 12 5.35 4.53 10.79
N GLY A 13 6.58 4.51 10.28
CA GLY A 13 6.94 5.17 9.01
C GLY A 13 6.27 4.52 7.79
N GLU A 14 6.12 3.20 7.78
CA GLU A 14 5.43 2.48 6.71
C GLU A 14 3.93 2.73 6.72
N LYS A 15 3.30 2.78 7.90
CA LYS A 15 1.89 3.16 8.04
C LYS A 15 1.61 4.53 7.45
N VAL A 16 2.46 5.52 7.75
CA VAL A 16 2.33 6.87 7.19
C VAL A 16 2.49 6.85 5.67
N ARG A 17 3.46 6.10 5.13
CA ARG A 17 3.65 5.97 3.68
C ARG A 17 2.46 5.30 3.00
N MET A 18 1.95 4.22 3.56
CA MET A 18 0.76 3.51 3.05
C MET A 18 -0.47 4.42 3.07
N ALA A 19 -0.72 5.13 4.17
CA ALA A 19 -1.81 6.11 4.26
C ALA A 19 -1.68 7.19 3.18
N GLY A 20 -0.47 7.71 2.94
CA GLY A 20 -0.21 8.67 1.87
C GLY A 20 -0.45 8.10 0.45
N LEU A 21 -0.08 6.83 0.22
CA LEU A 21 -0.36 6.14 -1.04
C LEU A 21 -1.86 5.93 -1.25
N ILE A 22 -2.59 5.48 -0.23
CA ILE A 22 -4.05 5.33 -0.25
C ILE A 22 -4.71 6.68 -0.55
N ALA A 23 -4.32 7.74 0.14
CA ALA A 23 -4.86 9.08 -0.11
C ALA A 23 -4.61 9.55 -1.55
N ARG A 24 -3.44 9.26 -2.13
CA ARG A 24 -3.13 9.57 -3.53
C ARG A 24 -3.93 8.72 -4.50
N MET A 25 -4.13 7.44 -4.22
CA MET A 25 -4.97 6.55 -5.02
C MET A 25 -6.42 7.00 -4.98
N ALA A 26 -6.95 7.33 -3.79
CA ALA A 26 -8.30 7.87 -3.63
C ALA A 26 -8.47 9.21 -4.36
N LYS A 27 -7.50 10.12 -4.25
CA LYS A 27 -7.51 11.39 -5.00
C LYS A 27 -7.53 11.16 -6.50
N ARG A 28 -6.74 10.20 -6.98
CA ARG A 28 -6.67 9.81 -8.40
C ARG A 28 -7.95 9.12 -8.87
N GLY A 29 -8.53 8.26 -8.04
CA GLY A 29 -9.79 7.58 -8.30
C GLY A 29 -10.99 8.53 -8.30
N LEU A 30 -10.97 9.60 -7.49
CA LEU A 30 -11.96 10.68 -7.56
C LEU A 30 -11.84 11.51 -8.83
N ALA A 31 -10.64 11.63 -9.38
CA ALA A 31 -10.39 12.29 -10.67
C ALA A 31 -10.67 11.38 -11.87
N ASP A 32 -10.88 10.09 -11.63
CA ASP A 32 -11.37 9.16 -12.62
C ASP A 32 -12.90 9.22 -12.58
N ASP A 33 -13.52 9.76 -13.63
CA ASP A 33 -14.99 9.89 -13.76
C ASP A 33 -15.70 8.52 -13.95
N GLY A 34 -15.19 7.45 -13.31
CA GLY A 34 -15.62 6.07 -13.49
C GLY A 34 -15.13 5.43 -14.79
N THR A 35 -14.20 6.06 -15.50
CA THR A 35 -13.73 5.61 -16.83
C THR A 35 -12.57 4.62 -16.80
N GLY A 36 -11.95 4.41 -15.64
CA GLY A 36 -10.77 3.55 -15.48
C GLY A 36 -9.52 4.07 -16.20
N ARG A 37 -9.47 5.36 -16.58
CA ARG A 37 -8.34 5.95 -17.32
C ARG A 37 -7.17 6.31 -16.41
N VAL A 38 -7.44 6.51 -15.12
CA VAL A 38 -6.38 6.89 -14.19
C VAL A 38 -5.60 5.66 -13.75
N ASP A 39 -4.35 5.56 -14.21
CA ASP A 39 -3.46 4.48 -13.82
C ASP A 39 -3.05 4.61 -12.33
N LEU A 40 -3.44 3.59 -11.56
CA LEU A 40 -3.09 3.41 -10.15
C LEU A 40 -1.96 2.39 -9.95
N SER A 41 -1.52 1.71 -11.02
CA SER A 41 -0.57 0.59 -10.97
C SER A 41 0.77 0.98 -10.32
N ASP A 42 1.28 2.18 -10.59
CA ASP A 42 2.51 2.67 -9.93
C ASP A 42 2.32 2.82 -8.41
N LEU A 43 1.17 3.33 -7.97
CA LEU A 43 0.89 3.51 -6.55
C LEU A 43 0.65 2.17 -5.85
N GLN A 44 -0.05 1.24 -6.51
CA GLN A 44 -0.24 -0.12 -6.03
C GLN A 44 1.09 -0.86 -5.91
N ARG A 45 1.97 -0.80 -6.93
CA ARG A 45 3.32 -1.40 -6.87
C ARG A 45 4.15 -0.84 -5.71
N ARG A 46 4.00 0.44 -5.37
CA ARG A 46 4.68 1.02 -4.20
C ARG A 46 4.10 0.51 -2.89
N PHE A 47 2.78 0.32 -2.83
CA PHE A 47 2.09 -0.25 -1.68
C PHE A 47 2.55 -1.70 -1.45
N GLU A 48 2.53 -2.53 -2.49
CA GLU A 48 2.98 -3.92 -2.47
C GLU A 48 4.45 -4.06 -2.04
N ARG A 49 5.32 -3.10 -2.39
CA ARG A 49 6.72 -3.10 -1.92
C ARG A 49 6.81 -2.96 -0.41
N ILE A 50 5.95 -2.14 0.20
CA ILE A 50 5.90 -1.95 1.65
C ILE A 50 5.36 -3.22 2.32
N GLU A 51 4.28 -3.81 1.79
CA GLU A 51 3.75 -5.07 2.28
C GLU A 51 4.80 -6.20 2.20
N ASN A 52 5.50 -6.32 1.07
CA ASN A 52 6.58 -7.28 0.91
C ASN A 52 7.74 -7.05 1.88
N GLN A 53 8.04 -5.79 2.22
CA GLN A 53 9.07 -5.48 3.20
C GLN A 53 8.63 -5.89 4.61
N ALA A 54 7.37 -5.64 4.98
CA ALA A 54 6.79 -6.08 6.25
C ALA A 54 6.76 -7.61 6.36
N ARG A 55 6.30 -8.28 5.30
CA ARG A 55 6.30 -9.74 5.21
C ARG A 55 7.68 -10.34 5.40
N ARG A 56 8.70 -9.80 4.74
CA ARG A 56 10.09 -10.26 4.91
C ARG A 56 10.58 -10.12 6.35
N ARG A 57 10.18 -9.10 7.10
CA ARG A 57 10.55 -8.97 8.52
C ARG A 57 9.84 -10.00 9.39
N LYS A 58 8.54 -10.18 9.16
CA LYS A 58 7.72 -11.20 9.85
C LYS A 58 8.27 -12.60 9.62
N GLU A 59 8.56 -12.95 8.37
CA GLU A 59 9.19 -14.22 7.98
C GLU A 59 10.59 -14.39 8.59
N GLN A 60 11.33 -13.30 8.82
CA GLN A 60 12.66 -13.31 9.45
C GLN A 60 12.61 -13.29 10.99
N GLY A 61 11.41 -13.28 11.60
CA GLY A 61 11.25 -13.35 13.06
C GLY A 61 11.77 -12.13 13.82
N LYS A 62 11.79 -10.95 13.17
CA LYS A 62 12.29 -9.70 13.76
C LYS A 62 11.18 -8.70 14.05
#